data_AF-S2D402-F1
#
_entry.id   AF-S2D402-F1
#
_cell.length_a   1.000
_cell.length_b   1.000
_cell.length_c   1.000
_cell.angle_alpha   90.00
_cell.angle_beta   90.00
_cell.angle_gamma   90.00
#
_symmetry.space_group_name_H-M   'P 1'
#
loop_
_entity.id
_entity.type
_entity.pdbx_description
1 polymer ?
#
loop_
_entity_poly.entity_id
_entity_poly.type
_entity_poly.pdbx_seq_one_letter_code
_entity_poly.pdbx_strand_id
1 'polypeptide(L)'
;MGKVSLLTGNVDSNSLHDLKKLKWYSNELFYLLEQHAKVEDTIVLPDLEKRVPGSTVENEEEHEMLEALVEVLKVQLDDLQVGDNPKKFIQYFMDFSSFHAKYLEHMLMEENKVLHVIWSNYSDEELAFQHHEIISSFTPEKILRWFRFIIPALNPTERFHALAGVKANAPKIFFDTLMAMVEEELNPLDYSRLTMDLLPVAPAVS
;
A
#
# COMPACT_ATOMS: atom_id res chain seq x y z
N MET A 1 -6.29 0.35 2.57
CA MET A 1 -7.69 0.85 2.54
C MET A 1 -8.40 0.88 3.90
N GLY A 2 -8.31 -0.15 4.75
CA GLY A 2 -9.10 -0.23 6.00
C GLY A 2 -9.04 0.99 6.93
N LYS A 3 -7.89 1.67 7.02
CA LYS A 3 -7.76 2.92 7.80
C LYS A 3 -8.64 4.05 7.27
N VAL A 4 -8.71 4.21 5.94
CA VAL A 4 -9.59 5.19 5.30
C VAL A 4 -11.05 4.80 5.53
N SER A 5 -11.44 3.53 5.35
CA SER A 5 -12.81 3.05 5.65
C SER A 5 -13.25 3.38 7.08
N LEU A 6 -12.36 3.19 8.05
CA LEU A 6 -12.67 3.52 9.45
C LEU A 6 -12.85 5.04 9.64
N LEU A 7 -11.97 5.85 9.04
CA LEU A 7 -12.02 7.30 9.14
C LEU A 7 -13.28 7.86 8.48
N THR A 8 -13.61 7.45 7.26
CA THR A 8 -14.81 7.94 6.57
C THR A 8 -16.10 7.56 7.29
N GLY A 9 -16.14 6.44 8.02
CA GLY A 9 -17.31 6.04 8.81
C GLY A 9 -17.45 6.74 10.16
N ASN A 10 -16.39 7.40 10.67
CA ASN A 10 -16.35 8.00 12.01
C ASN A 10 -15.95 9.48 12.03
N VAL A 11 -15.80 10.12 10.86
CA VAL A 11 -15.37 11.53 10.76
C VAL A 11 -16.39 12.46 11.44
N ASP A 12 -15.94 13.31 12.36
CA ASP A 12 -16.75 14.45 12.81
C ASP A 12 -16.75 15.53 11.72
N SER A 13 -17.90 15.71 11.07
CA SER A 13 -18.08 16.70 9.99
C SER A 13 -17.85 18.14 10.44
N ASN A 14 -17.84 18.42 11.73
CA ASN A 14 -17.56 19.75 12.29
C ASN A 14 -16.10 19.91 12.77
N SER A 15 -15.30 18.85 12.73
CA SER A 15 -13.89 18.87 13.12
C SER A 15 -12.98 19.11 11.91
N LEU A 16 -12.32 20.27 11.87
CA LEU A 16 -11.28 20.54 10.89
C LEU A 16 -10.11 19.55 10.98
N HIS A 17 -9.81 19.07 12.19
CA HIS A 17 -8.76 18.08 12.41
C HIS A 17 -9.10 16.75 11.74
N ASP A 18 -10.32 16.26 11.95
CA ASP A 18 -10.78 14.97 11.42
C ASP A 18 -10.86 15.00 9.90
N LEU A 19 -11.38 16.09 9.33
CA LEU A 19 -11.43 16.26 7.88
C LEU A 19 -10.03 16.30 7.26
N LYS A 20 -9.08 17.03 7.87
CA LYS A 20 -7.68 17.04 7.41
C LYS A 20 -7.06 15.65 7.47
N LYS A 21 -7.32 14.90 8.53
CA LYS A 21 -6.83 13.52 8.69
C LYS A 21 -7.41 12.58 7.64
N LEU A 22 -8.72 12.66 7.38
CA LEU A 22 -9.39 11.90 6.32
C LEU A 22 -8.77 12.22 4.96
N LYS A 23 -8.66 13.52 4.60
CA LYS A 23 -8.07 13.96 3.33
C LYS A 23 -6.64 13.47 3.16
N TRP A 24 -5.83 13.54 4.22
CA TRP A 24 -4.45 13.07 4.16
C TRP A 24 -4.38 11.55 3.90
N TYR A 25 -5.03 10.73 4.72
CA TYR A 25 -4.99 9.27 4.55
C TYR A 25 -5.61 8.79 3.23
N SER A 26 -6.68 9.45 2.75
CA SER A 26 -7.27 9.12 1.45
C SER A 26 -6.32 9.45 0.30
N ASN A 27 -5.62 10.59 0.33
CA ASN A 27 -4.64 10.94 -0.70
C ASN A 27 -3.40 10.03 -0.67
N GLU A 28 -2.92 9.63 0.52
CA GLU A 28 -1.88 8.60 0.63
C GLU A 28 -2.34 7.29 0.01
N LEU A 29 -3.58 6.86 0.29
CA LEU A 29 -4.15 5.67 -0.30
C LEU A 29 -4.21 5.78 -1.83
N PHE A 30 -4.79 6.84 -2.39
CA PHE A 30 -4.92 7.00 -3.85
C PHE A 30 -3.57 6.98 -4.55
N TYR A 31 -2.55 7.61 -3.95
CA TYR A 31 -1.19 7.51 -4.47
C TYR A 31 -0.69 6.06 -4.52
N LEU A 32 -0.90 5.28 -3.46
CA LEU A 32 -0.44 3.89 -3.42
C LEU A 32 -1.15 3.00 -4.44
N LEU A 33 -2.46 3.18 -4.61
CA LEU A 33 -3.26 2.45 -5.60
C LEU A 33 -2.76 2.74 -7.01
N GLU A 34 -2.55 4.01 -7.35
CA GLU A 34 -1.96 4.41 -8.64
C GLU A 34 -0.55 3.85 -8.82
N GLN A 35 0.28 3.84 -7.78
CA GLN A 35 1.64 3.32 -7.86
C GLN A 35 1.71 1.79 -8.01
N HIS A 36 0.71 1.07 -7.52
CA HIS A 36 0.58 -0.38 -7.66
C HIS A 36 0.20 -0.73 -9.10
N ALA A 37 -0.95 -0.24 -9.57
CA ALA A 37 -1.44 -0.50 -10.92
C ALA A 37 -0.38 -0.10 -11.97
N LYS A 38 0.28 1.05 -11.80
CA LYS A 38 1.37 1.48 -12.69
C LYS A 38 2.54 0.48 -12.76
N VAL A 39 2.92 -0.16 -11.66
CA VAL A 39 3.99 -1.17 -11.68
C VAL A 39 3.55 -2.39 -12.46
N GLU A 40 2.32 -2.85 -12.24
CA GLU A 40 1.74 -3.97 -12.98
C GLU A 40 1.64 -3.66 -14.48
N ASP A 41 1.02 -2.54 -14.84
CA ASP A 41 0.74 -2.14 -16.22
C ASP A 41 1.99 -1.86 -17.04
N THR A 42 3.11 -1.52 -16.39
CA THR A 42 4.35 -1.16 -17.10
C THR A 42 5.44 -2.21 -17.03
N ILE A 43 5.37 -3.14 -16.07
CA ILE A 43 6.42 -4.14 -15.83
C ILE A 43 5.84 -5.55 -15.86
N VAL A 44 4.85 -5.84 -15.00
CA VAL A 44 4.40 -7.22 -14.75
C VAL A 44 3.50 -7.73 -15.87
N LEU A 45 2.40 -7.03 -16.16
CA LEU A 45 1.39 -7.47 -17.12
C LEU A 45 1.94 -7.50 -18.56
N PRO A 46 2.69 -6.50 -19.05
CA PRO A 46 3.26 -6.58 -20.40
C PRO A 46 4.24 -7.73 -20.60
N ASP A 47 4.93 -8.17 -19.54
CA ASP A 47 5.80 -9.34 -19.62
C ASP A 47 5.00 -10.64 -19.59
N LEU A 48 4.01 -10.73 -18.70
CA LEU A 48 3.11 -11.87 -18.58
C LEU A 48 2.31 -12.10 -19.88
N GLU A 49 1.80 -11.04 -20.51
CA GLU A 49 1.04 -11.11 -21.76
C GLU A 49 1.90 -11.61 -22.93
N LYS A 50 3.20 -11.27 -22.96
CA LYS A 50 4.13 -11.85 -23.96
C LYS A 50 4.35 -13.34 -23.75
N ARG A 51 4.36 -13.80 -22.49
CA ARG A 51 4.59 -15.19 -22.11
C ARG A 51 3.33 -16.04 -22.32
N VAL A 52 2.17 -15.51 -21.93
CA VAL A 52 0.86 -16.15 -21.97
C VAL A 52 -0.16 -15.15 -22.53
N PRO A 53 -0.32 -15.06 -23.87
CA PRO A 53 -1.23 -14.11 -24.49
C PRO A 53 -2.69 -14.30 -24.04
N GLY A 54 -3.37 -13.20 -23.77
CA GLY A 54 -4.73 -13.09 -23.26
C GLY A 54 -4.86 -13.28 -21.75
N SER A 55 -3.76 -13.44 -21.01
CA SER A 55 -3.82 -13.72 -19.56
C SER A 55 -3.99 -12.46 -18.71
N THR A 56 -3.74 -11.27 -19.27
CA THR A 56 -3.82 -9.99 -18.54
C THR A 56 -5.09 -9.19 -18.83
N VAL A 57 -5.89 -9.59 -19.81
CA VAL A 57 -7.05 -8.81 -20.30
C VAL A 57 -8.05 -8.47 -19.18
N GLU A 58 -8.42 -9.45 -18.34
CA GLU A 58 -9.32 -9.21 -17.20
C GLU A 58 -8.73 -8.19 -16.21
N ASN A 59 -7.41 -8.26 -15.96
CA ASN A 59 -6.73 -7.37 -15.02
C ASN A 59 -6.67 -5.93 -15.54
N GLU A 60 -6.32 -5.77 -16.82
CA GLU A 60 -6.26 -4.46 -17.48
C GLU A 60 -7.64 -3.79 -17.50
N GLU A 61 -8.71 -4.54 -17.79
CA GLU A 61 -10.09 -4.02 -17.75
C GLU A 61 -10.52 -3.61 -16.33
N GLU A 62 -10.13 -4.39 -15.30
CA GLU A 62 -10.40 -4.03 -13.90
C GLU A 62 -9.60 -2.80 -13.45
N HIS A 63 -8.34 -2.65 -13.87
CA HIS A 63 -7.54 -1.44 -13.62
C HIS A 63 -8.22 -0.20 -14.18
N GLU A 64 -8.60 -0.19 -15.46
CA GLU A 64 -9.28 0.95 -16.08
C GLU A 64 -10.55 1.36 -15.31
N MET A 65 -11.34 0.37 -14.88
CA MET A 65 -12.54 0.61 -14.08
C MET A 65 -12.22 1.21 -12.70
N LEU A 66 -11.27 0.63 -11.98
CA LEU A 66 -10.91 1.03 -10.61
C LEU A 66 -10.26 2.42 -10.60
N GLU A 67 -9.41 2.72 -11.57
CA GLU A 67 -8.79 4.04 -11.74
C GLU A 67 -9.85 5.12 -11.95
N ALA A 68 -10.86 4.87 -12.79
CA ALA A 68 -11.96 5.79 -12.99
C ALA A 68 -12.75 6.04 -11.69
N LEU A 69 -12.96 5.01 -10.87
CA LEU A 69 -13.60 5.16 -9.56
C LEU A 69 -12.74 5.96 -8.57
N VAL A 70 -11.42 5.78 -8.59
CA VAL A 70 -10.48 6.58 -7.78
C VAL A 70 -10.59 8.06 -8.14
N GLU A 71 -10.68 8.42 -9.42
CA GLU A 71 -10.83 9.81 -9.84
C GLU A 71 -12.15 10.43 -9.35
N VAL A 72 -13.25 9.67 -9.38
CA VAL A 72 -14.53 10.11 -8.79
C VAL A 72 -14.38 10.37 -7.28
N LEU A 73 -13.73 9.46 -6.56
CA LEU A 73 -13.53 9.59 -5.11
C LEU A 73 -12.60 10.75 -4.74
N LYS A 74 -11.57 11.04 -5.55
CA LYS A 74 -10.70 12.22 -5.38
C LYS A 74 -11.51 13.51 -5.44
N VAL A 75 -12.35 13.66 -6.48
CA VAL A 75 -13.23 14.83 -6.64
C VAL A 75 -14.19 14.98 -5.46
N GLN A 76 -14.83 13.89 -5.04
CA GLN A 76 -15.75 13.91 -3.89
C GLN A 76 -15.04 14.32 -2.60
N LEU A 77 -13.85 13.76 -2.35
CA LEU A 77 -13.05 14.06 -1.17
C LEU A 77 -12.65 15.54 -1.13
N ASP A 78 -12.18 16.08 -2.24
CA ASP A 78 -11.75 17.47 -2.34
C ASP A 78 -12.88 18.45 -2.05
N ASP A 79 -14.10 18.11 -2.50
CA ASP A 79 -15.30 18.92 -2.30
C ASP A 79 -15.79 18.92 -0.84
N LEU A 80 -15.42 17.95 0.01
CA LEU A 80 -15.82 17.94 1.44
C LEU A 80 -15.24 19.14 2.20
N GLN A 81 -16.12 19.85 2.92
CA GLN A 81 -15.80 20.99 3.79
C GLN A 81 -16.30 20.79 5.22
N VAL A 82 -15.68 21.48 6.17
CA VAL A 82 -16.14 21.48 7.57
C VAL A 82 -17.52 22.14 7.66
N GLY A 83 -18.44 21.49 8.38
CA GLY A 83 -19.82 21.94 8.53
C GLY A 83 -20.72 21.63 7.33
N ASP A 84 -20.23 20.89 6.32
CA ASP A 84 -21.06 20.38 5.25
C ASP A 84 -22.21 19.50 5.80
N ASN A 85 -23.27 19.39 5.01
CA ASN A 85 -24.41 18.53 5.34
C ASN A 85 -23.91 17.09 5.62
N PRO A 86 -24.27 16.46 6.75
CA PRO A 86 -23.87 15.09 7.07
C PRO A 86 -24.17 14.07 5.97
N LYS A 87 -25.19 14.30 5.14
CA LYS A 87 -25.51 13.46 3.98
C LYS A 87 -24.37 13.38 2.96
N LYS A 88 -23.57 14.44 2.81
CA LYS A 88 -22.42 14.48 1.89
C LYS A 88 -21.30 13.56 2.36
N PHE A 89 -21.00 13.56 3.66
CA PHE A 89 -20.05 12.63 4.27
C PHE A 89 -20.54 11.18 4.18
N ILE A 90 -21.83 10.94 4.44
CA ILE A 90 -22.43 9.60 4.28
C ILE A 90 -22.33 9.14 2.82
N GLN A 91 -22.57 10.01 1.84
CA GLN A 91 -22.44 9.65 0.43
C GLN A 91 -21.00 9.24 0.10
N TYR A 92 -20.01 10.04 0.50
CA TYR A 92 -18.59 9.68 0.33
C TYR A 92 -18.24 8.35 1.00
N PHE A 93 -18.75 8.10 2.23
CA PHE A 93 -18.56 6.84 2.92
C PHE A 93 -19.13 5.64 2.14
N MET A 94 -20.33 5.77 1.59
CA MET A 94 -20.97 4.71 0.82
C MET A 94 -20.22 4.44 -0.49
N ASP A 95 -19.81 5.49 -1.20
CA ASP A 95 -19.07 5.37 -2.45
C ASP A 95 -17.68 4.77 -2.22
N PHE A 96 -16.97 5.22 -1.18
CA PHE A 96 -15.69 4.63 -0.79
C PHE A 96 -15.83 3.16 -0.35
N SER A 97 -16.91 2.81 0.36
CA SER A 97 -17.16 1.43 0.78
C SER A 97 -17.44 0.51 -0.42
N SER A 98 -18.21 1.00 -1.40
CA SER A 98 -18.45 0.30 -2.66
C SER A 98 -17.15 0.08 -3.44
N PHE A 99 -16.32 1.11 -3.56
CA PHE A 99 -14.99 1.00 -4.17
C PHE A 99 -14.10 0.00 -3.43
N HIS A 100 -14.03 0.06 -2.10
CA HIS A 100 -13.20 -0.87 -1.32
C HIS A 100 -13.64 -2.32 -1.50
N ALA A 101 -14.95 -2.60 -1.60
CA ALA A 101 -15.44 -3.94 -1.90
C ALA A 101 -14.94 -4.44 -3.26
N LYS A 102 -15.04 -3.62 -4.30
CA LYS A 102 -14.53 -3.94 -5.66
C LYS A 102 -13.03 -4.16 -5.67
N TYR A 103 -12.28 -3.32 -4.96
CA TYR A 103 -10.83 -3.44 -4.92
C TYR A 103 -10.39 -4.73 -4.21
N LEU A 104 -11.13 -5.18 -3.18
CA LEU A 104 -10.86 -6.47 -2.56
C LEU A 104 -11.15 -7.65 -3.50
N GLU A 105 -12.20 -7.56 -4.32
CA GLU A 105 -12.49 -8.56 -5.36
C GLU A 105 -11.37 -8.61 -6.40
N HIS A 106 -10.89 -7.44 -6.84
CA HIS A 106 -9.77 -7.31 -7.77
C HIS A 106 -8.48 -7.93 -7.22
N MET A 107 -8.06 -7.56 -6.00
CA MET A 107 -6.88 -8.17 -5.36
C MET A 107 -7.02 -9.69 -5.23
N LEU A 108 -8.23 -10.18 -4.95
CA LEU A 108 -8.49 -11.62 -4.86
C LEU A 108 -8.39 -12.30 -6.23
N MET A 109 -8.78 -11.62 -7.31
CA MET A 109 -8.61 -12.06 -8.68
C MET A 109 -7.13 -12.16 -9.03
N GLU A 110 -6.33 -11.13 -8.75
CA GLU A 110 -4.90 -11.13 -8.97
C GLU A 110 -4.20 -12.27 -8.22
N GLU A 111 -4.47 -12.44 -6.92
CA GLU A 111 -3.83 -13.48 -6.11
C GLU A 111 -4.22 -14.90 -6.53
N ASN A 112 -5.47 -15.15 -6.92
CA ASN A 112 -5.91 -16.51 -7.28
C ASN A 112 -5.67 -16.88 -8.74
N LYS A 113 -5.70 -15.89 -9.66
CA LYS A 113 -5.59 -16.13 -11.09
C LYS A 113 -4.23 -15.67 -11.61
N VAL A 114 -3.96 -14.37 -11.59
CA VAL A 114 -2.78 -13.76 -12.21
C VAL A 114 -1.50 -14.36 -11.62
N LEU A 115 -1.40 -14.39 -10.28
CA LEU A 115 -0.24 -14.95 -9.59
C LEU A 115 -0.02 -16.44 -9.88
N HIS A 116 -1.11 -17.21 -10.04
CA HIS A 116 -1.00 -18.62 -10.42
C HIS A 116 -0.45 -18.80 -11.84
N VAL A 117 -0.85 -17.93 -12.78
CA VAL A 117 -0.27 -17.92 -14.14
C VAL A 117 1.21 -17.56 -14.07
N ILE A 118 1.59 -16.56 -13.27
CA ILE A 118 2.99 -16.17 -13.05
C ILE A 118 3.80 -17.38 -12.54
N TRP A 119 3.40 -18.01 -11.43
CA TRP A 119 4.15 -19.15 -10.86
C TRP A 119 4.22 -20.37 -11.78
N SER A 120 3.27 -20.52 -12.69
CA SER A 120 3.26 -21.64 -13.64
C SER A 120 4.19 -21.41 -14.84
N ASN A 121 4.64 -20.18 -15.09
CA ASN A 121 5.33 -19.80 -16.34
C ASN A 121 6.70 -19.14 -16.14
N TYR A 122 7.11 -18.88 -14.89
CA TYR A 122 8.35 -18.21 -14.52
C TYR A 122 9.15 -19.03 -13.51
N SER A 123 10.48 -19.01 -13.63
CA SER A 123 11.37 -19.57 -12.61
C SER A 123 11.59 -18.61 -11.44
N ASP A 124 12.03 -19.13 -10.30
CA ASP A 124 12.38 -18.31 -9.13
C ASP A 124 13.43 -17.25 -9.46
N GLU A 125 14.39 -17.57 -10.33
CA GLU A 125 15.42 -16.62 -10.78
C GLU A 125 14.85 -15.49 -11.64
N GLU A 126 13.91 -15.80 -12.55
CA GLU A 126 13.22 -14.79 -13.36
C GLU A 126 12.38 -13.86 -12.46
N LEU A 127 11.66 -14.42 -11.49
CA LEU A 127 10.86 -13.65 -10.53
C LEU A 127 11.73 -12.78 -9.62
N ALA A 128 12.86 -13.30 -9.15
CA ALA A 128 13.81 -12.54 -8.35
C ALA A 128 14.40 -11.37 -9.15
N PHE A 129 14.68 -11.57 -10.44
CA PHE A 129 15.16 -10.51 -11.33
C PHE A 129 14.09 -9.42 -11.52
N GLN A 130 12.86 -9.79 -11.88
CA GLN A 130 11.77 -8.82 -12.06
C GLN A 130 11.47 -8.06 -10.76
N HIS A 131 11.47 -8.76 -9.61
CA HIS A 131 11.31 -8.11 -8.30
C HIS A 131 12.42 -7.09 -8.05
N HIS A 132 13.67 -7.41 -8.38
CA HIS A 132 14.77 -6.46 -8.27
C HIS A 132 14.59 -5.24 -9.19
N GLU A 133 14.12 -5.42 -10.42
CA GLU A 133 13.80 -4.31 -11.32
C GLU A 133 12.73 -3.39 -10.75
N ILE A 134 11.63 -3.96 -10.21
CA ILE A 134 10.55 -3.20 -9.57
C ILE A 134 11.08 -2.39 -8.40
N ILE A 135 11.78 -3.03 -7.45
CA ILE A 135 12.28 -2.34 -6.26
C ILE A 135 13.32 -1.27 -6.62
N SER A 136 14.18 -1.54 -7.60
CA SER A 136 15.19 -0.58 -8.07
C SER A 136 14.58 0.63 -8.77
N SER A 137 13.35 0.54 -9.27
CA SER A 137 12.62 1.67 -9.84
C SER A 137 12.08 2.65 -8.79
N PHE A 138 12.09 2.28 -7.50
CA PHE A 138 11.47 3.10 -6.47
C PHE A 138 12.43 4.17 -5.94
N THR A 139 11.90 5.40 -5.80
CA THR A 139 12.61 6.47 -5.09
C THR A 139 12.56 6.22 -3.58
N PRO A 140 13.50 6.79 -2.79
CA PRO A 140 13.45 6.72 -1.34
C PRO A 140 12.11 7.23 -0.77
N GLU A 141 11.53 8.27 -1.37
CA GLU A 141 10.22 8.80 -1.00
C GLU A 141 9.11 7.78 -1.24
N LYS A 142 9.10 7.12 -2.41
CA LYS A 142 8.12 6.06 -2.73
C LYS A 142 8.23 4.93 -1.71
N ILE A 143 9.45 4.49 -1.38
CA ILE A 143 9.67 3.44 -0.37
C ILE A 143 9.09 3.84 0.99
N LEU A 144 9.33 5.07 1.46
CA LEU A 144 8.80 5.54 2.74
C LEU A 144 7.26 5.56 2.76
N ARG A 145 6.62 6.02 1.68
CA ARG A 145 5.15 6.06 1.59
C ARG A 145 4.54 4.66 1.59
N TRP A 146 5.13 3.72 0.84
CA TRP A 146 4.71 2.32 0.85
C TRP A 146 4.90 1.67 2.22
N PHE A 147 6.08 1.86 2.83
CA PHE A 147 6.41 1.22 4.09
C PHE A 147 5.60 1.76 5.27
N ARG A 148 5.04 2.97 5.15
CA ARG A 148 4.06 3.51 6.12
C ARG A 148 2.87 2.59 6.34
N PHE A 149 2.46 1.84 5.32
CA PHE A 149 1.32 0.94 5.41
C PHE A 149 1.71 -0.53 5.42
N ILE A 150 2.77 -0.92 4.69
CA ILE A 150 3.23 -2.31 4.67
C ILE A 150 3.79 -2.73 6.03
N ILE A 151 4.75 -1.98 6.59
CA ILE A 151 5.46 -2.40 7.80
C ILE A 151 4.50 -2.65 8.98
N PRO A 152 3.48 -1.81 9.24
CA PRO A 152 2.49 -2.10 10.26
C PRO A 152 1.58 -3.29 9.96
N ALA A 153 1.31 -3.59 8.69
CA ALA A 153 0.44 -4.69 8.27
C ALA A 153 1.13 -6.05 8.29
N LEU A 154 2.46 -6.10 8.15
CA LEU A 154 3.25 -7.32 8.25
C LEU A 154 3.15 -7.94 9.65
N ASN A 155 3.24 -9.28 9.72
CA ASN A 155 3.39 -9.95 11.00
C ASN A 155 4.77 -9.64 11.64
N PRO A 156 4.98 -9.89 12.94
CA PRO A 156 6.21 -9.50 13.61
C PRO A 156 7.50 -10.02 12.95
N THR A 157 7.49 -11.27 12.47
CA THR A 157 8.65 -11.91 11.84
C THR A 157 8.96 -11.27 10.48
N GLU A 158 7.95 -11.10 9.62
CA GLU A 158 8.10 -10.44 8.32
C GLU A 158 8.57 -9.00 8.47
N ARG A 159 8.00 -8.28 9.44
CA ARG A 159 8.36 -6.90 9.75
C ARG A 159 9.83 -6.77 10.15
N PHE A 160 10.31 -7.67 11.01
CA PHE A 160 11.71 -7.73 11.40
C PHE A 160 12.61 -7.97 10.18
N HIS A 161 12.32 -8.97 9.36
CA HIS A 161 13.14 -9.29 8.19
C HIS A 161 13.18 -8.14 7.18
N ALA A 162 12.03 -7.51 6.90
CA ALA A 162 11.96 -6.35 6.01
C ALA A 162 12.87 -5.22 6.50
N LEU A 163 12.76 -4.84 7.79
CA LEU A 163 13.54 -3.74 8.36
C LEU A 163 15.02 -4.08 8.59
N ALA A 164 15.34 -5.33 8.91
CA ALA A 164 16.73 -5.79 8.98
C ALA A 164 17.42 -5.69 7.62
N GLY A 165 16.72 -6.06 6.53
CA GLY A 165 17.20 -5.90 5.16
C GLY A 165 17.48 -4.45 4.81
N VAL A 166 16.57 -3.53 5.16
CA VAL A 166 16.79 -2.08 4.96
C VAL A 166 17.98 -1.59 5.78
N LYS A 167 18.06 -1.95 7.07
CA LYS A 167 19.15 -1.54 7.96
C LYS A 167 20.53 -1.96 7.43
N ALA A 168 20.62 -3.13 6.80
CA ALA A 168 21.87 -3.66 6.26
C ALA A 168 22.31 -2.96 4.97
N ASN A 169 21.37 -2.44 4.17
CA ASN A 169 21.66 -2.00 2.80
C ASN A 169 21.42 -0.49 2.55
N ALA A 170 20.62 0.19 3.38
CA ALA A 170 20.26 1.59 3.20
C ALA A 170 21.15 2.54 4.03
N PRO A 171 21.31 3.80 3.61
CA PRO A 171 21.98 4.82 4.42
C PRO A 171 21.32 4.95 5.79
N LYS A 172 22.13 5.11 6.85
CA LYS A 172 21.64 5.24 8.23
C LYS A 172 20.53 6.31 8.37
N ILE A 173 20.71 7.46 7.74
CA ILE A 173 19.74 8.56 7.78
C ILE A 173 18.36 8.16 7.22
N PHE A 174 18.35 7.35 6.16
CA PHE A 174 17.11 6.83 5.59
C PHE A 174 16.45 5.85 6.55
N PHE A 175 17.23 4.92 7.12
CA PHE A 175 16.71 3.96 8.09
C PHE A 175 16.16 4.64 9.35
N ASP A 176 16.85 5.65 9.88
CA ASP A 176 16.37 6.43 11.03
C ASP A 176 15.05 7.15 10.69
N THR A 177 14.94 7.72 9.48
CA THR A 177 13.71 8.39 9.00
C THR A 177 12.55 7.40 8.88
N LEU A 178 12.83 6.22 8.33
CA LEU A 178 11.85 5.12 8.23
C LEU A 178 11.38 4.69 9.62
N MET A 179 12.28 4.51 10.58
CA MET A 179 11.94 4.09 11.95
C MET A 179 11.12 5.13 12.71
N ALA A 180 11.38 6.42 12.49
CA ALA A 180 10.54 7.49 13.07
C ALA A 180 9.12 7.46 12.50
N MET A 181 8.99 7.25 11.19
CA MET A 181 7.68 7.09 10.56
C MET A 181 6.93 5.84 11.08
N VAL A 182 7.61 4.71 11.23
CA VAL A 182 6.99 3.47 11.74
C VAL A 182 6.51 3.64 13.18
N GLU A 183 7.21 4.43 14.00
CA GLU A 183 6.78 4.76 15.37
C GLU A 183 5.42 5.46 15.41
N GLU A 184 5.14 6.33 14.43
CA GLU A 184 3.86 7.06 14.33
C GLU A 184 2.68 6.15 13.98
N GLU A 185 2.92 5.05 13.26
CA GLU A 185 1.87 4.19 12.71
C GLU A 185 1.66 2.88 13.48
N LEU A 186 2.70 2.40 14.18
CA LEU A 186 2.66 1.14 14.89
C LEU A 186 2.19 1.32 16.34
N ASN A 187 1.53 0.31 16.90
CA ASN A 187 1.23 0.29 18.33
C ASN A 187 2.54 0.39 19.15
N PRO A 188 2.60 1.21 20.23
CA PRO A 188 3.82 1.40 21.02
C PRO A 188 4.48 0.12 21.52
N LEU A 189 3.70 -0.90 21.90
CA LEU A 189 4.25 -2.18 22.36
C LEU A 189 4.92 -2.95 21.22
N ASP A 190 4.33 -2.95 20.03
CA ASP A 190 4.92 -3.62 18.87
C ASP A 190 6.17 -2.88 18.37
N TYR A 191 6.18 -1.54 18.46
CA TYR A 191 7.36 -0.74 18.15
C TYR A 191 8.51 -1.01 19.12
N SER A 192 8.23 -1.09 20.42
CA SER A 192 9.23 -1.43 21.43
C SER A 192 9.82 -2.82 21.22
N ARG A 193 9.02 -3.81 20.81
CA ARG A 193 9.51 -5.16 20.48
C ARG A 193 10.40 -5.15 19.25
N LEU A 194 9.92 -4.54 18.17
CA LEU A 194 10.64 -4.42 16.91
C LEU A 194 12.01 -3.75 17.10
N THR A 195 12.07 -2.65 17.86
CA THR A 195 13.33 -1.95 18.12
C THR A 195 14.32 -2.79 18.93
N MET A 196 13.83 -3.60 19.87
CA MET A 196 14.64 -4.55 20.62
C MET A 196 15.19 -5.66 19.72
N ASP A 197 14.38 -6.23 18.84
CA ASP A 197 14.78 -7.28 17.89
C ASP A 197 15.84 -6.78 16.88
N LEU A 198 15.77 -5.50 16.51
CA LEU A 198 16.71 -4.85 15.60
C LEU A 198 18.05 -4.46 16.26
N LEU A 199 18.21 -4.62 17.57
CA LEU A 199 19.49 -4.40 18.23
C LEU A 199 20.53 -5.42 17.74
N PRO A 200 21.80 -5.03 17.59
CA PRO A 200 22.85 -6.00 17.31
C PRO A 200 22.88 -7.03 18.44
N VAL A 201 22.78 -8.31 18.10
CA VAL A 201 23.01 -9.40 19.07
C VAL A 201 24.44 -9.24 19.58
N ALA A 202 24.61 -9.03 20.88
CA ALA A 202 25.94 -8.98 21.48
C ALA A 202 26.69 -10.26 21.09
N PRO A 203 27.97 -10.18 20.66
CA PRO A 203 28.73 -11.38 20.37
C PRO A 203 28.72 -12.27 21.60
N ALA A 204 28.41 -13.56 21.42
CA ALA A 204 28.49 -14.54 22.49
C ALA A 204 29.90 -14.46 23.09
N VAL A 205 29.98 -14.09 24.36
CA VAL A 205 31.25 -14.07 25.09
C VAL A 205 31.72 -15.52 25.14
N SER A 206 32.77 -15.83 24.37
CA SER A 206 33.44 -17.14 24.38
C SER A 206 34.30 -17.31 25.62
#